data_AF-A0AAN7CRU2-F1
#
_entry.id   AF-A0AAN7CRU2-F1
#
_cell.length_a   1.000
_cell.length_b   1.000
_cell.length_c   1.000
_cell.angle_alpha   90.00
_cell.angle_beta   90.00
_cell.angle_gamma   90.00
#
_symmetry.space_group_name_H-M   'P 1'
#
loop_
_entity.id
_entity.type
_entity.pdbx_description
1 polymer ?
#
loop_
_entity_poly.entity_id
_entity_poly.type
_entity_poly.pdbx_seq_one_letter_code
_entity_poly.pdbx_strand_id
1 'polypeptide(L)'
;MEKIQVLLRAVQLLFIVILTGLIGNIIASNENATSSATAAVNFSMFVVVLSWLATLLGLATGFVERIALPVLVLLAADGLATLFTFIDGVVLAAKLGATNCSDTEDRRAGWIAYGSADDQKRCRQVQASTAFMWFLFATFAAALVLSFLGFRRRGGSMRSGPTMSQVRV
;
A
#
# COMPACT_ATOMS: atom_id res chain seq x y z
N MET A 1 10.49 14.61 14.48
CA MET A 1 10.43 13.52 13.47
C MET A 1 9.29 12.56 13.77
N GLU A 2 9.05 12.22 15.04
CA GLU A 2 7.94 11.35 15.48
C GLU A 2 6.55 11.79 14.98
N LYS A 3 6.19 13.08 15.15
CA LYS A 3 4.87 13.61 14.74
C LYS A 3 4.57 13.44 13.25
N ILE A 4 5.58 13.61 12.39
CA ILE A 4 5.44 13.49 10.93
C ILE A 4 5.24 12.02 10.55
N GLN A 5 5.96 11.10 11.20
CA GLN A 5 5.81 9.66 10.96
C GLN A 5 4.44 9.16 11.42
N VAL A 6 3.96 9.59 12.59
CA VAL A 6 2.61 9.23 13.08
C VAL A 6 1.52 9.77 12.14
N LEU A 7 1.67 11.00 11.65
CA LEU A 7 0.71 11.57 10.70
C LEU A 7 0.71 10.83 9.35
N LEU A 8 1.88 10.47 8.82
CA LEU A 8 2.00 9.62 7.63
C LEU A 8 1.33 8.26 7.82
N ARG A 9 1.51 7.62 8.98
CA ARG A 9 0.86 6.33 9.30
C ARG A 9 -0.66 6.46 9.40
N ALA A 10 -1.17 7.54 9.99
CA ALA A 10 -2.61 7.78 10.06
C ALA A 10 -3.22 8.00 8.67
N VAL A 11 -2.54 8.75 7.80
CA VAL A 11 -2.95 8.95 6.41
C VAL A 11 -2.89 7.65 5.60
N GLN A 12 -1.86 6.83 5.79
CA GLN A 12 -1.76 5.49 5.20
C GLN A 12 -2.96 4.62 5.61
N LEU A 13 -3.27 4.56 6.92
CA LEU A 13 -4.43 3.82 7.42
C LEU A 13 -5.74 4.28 6.77
N LEU A 14 -5.93 5.59 6.65
CA LEU A 14 -7.12 6.15 6.00
C LEU A 14 -7.25 5.66 4.55
N PHE A 15 -6.18 5.75 3.76
CA PHE A 15 -6.20 5.29 2.36
C PHE A 15 -6.40 3.77 2.25
N ILE A 16 -5.78 3.00 3.15
CA ILE A 16 -5.93 1.54 3.18
C ILE A 16 -7.37 1.13 3.49
N VAL A 17 -8.03 1.78 4.46
CA VAL A 17 -9.44 1.51 4.79
C VAL A 17 -10.34 1.83 3.59
N ILE A 18 -10.12 2.97 2.92
CA ILE A 18 -10.86 3.35 1.72
C ILE A 18 -10.67 2.30 0.62
N LEU A 19 -9.42 1.91 0.32
CA LEU A 19 -9.12 0.91 -0.69
C LEU A 19 -9.72 -0.47 -0.38
N THR A 20 -9.71 -0.87 0.90
CA THR A 20 -10.34 -2.12 1.35
C THR A 20 -11.84 -2.09 1.06
N GLY A 21 -12.51 -0.98 1.33
CA GLY A 21 -13.95 -0.82 1.05
C GLY A 21 -14.27 -0.80 -0.44
N LEU A 22 -13.49 -0.07 -1.25
CA LEU A 22 -13.71 0.00 -2.70
C LEU A 22 -13.45 -1.34 -3.38
N ILE A 23 -12.28 -1.95 -3.14
CA ILE A 23 -11.91 -3.24 -3.74
C ILE A 23 -12.83 -4.35 -3.24
N GLY A 24 -13.18 -4.36 -1.96
CA GLY A 24 -14.15 -5.31 -1.41
C GLY A 24 -15.52 -5.23 -2.07
N ASN A 25 -16.00 -4.02 -2.39
CA ASN A 25 -17.26 -3.84 -3.11
C ASN A 25 -17.18 -4.35 -4.56
N ILE A 26 -16.06 -4.09 -5.25
CA ILE A 26 -15.83 -4.60 -6.62
C ILE A 26 -15.85 -6.13 -6.65
N ILE A 27 -15.27 -6.79 -5.64
CA ILE A 27 -15.28 -8.25 -5.50
C ILE A 27 -16.70 -8.76 -5.25
N ALA A 28 -17.46 -8.09 -4.38
CA ALA A 28 -18.84 -8.48 -4.05
C ALA A 28 -19.81 -8.29 -5.22
N SER A 29 -19.60 -7.27 -6.05
CA SER A 29 -20.45 -6.94 -7.20
C SER A 29 -20.02 -7.65 -8.49
N ASN A 30 -19.23 -8.73 -8.39
CA ASN A 30 -18.63 -9.40 -9.53
C ASN A 30 -19.55 -10.48 -10.11
N GLU A 31 -20.12 -10.21 -11.28
CA GLU A 31 -20.97 -11.13 -12.04
C GLU A 31 -20.29 -11.48 -13.37
N ASN A 32 -19.75 -12.70 -13.49
CA ASN A 32 -19.13 -13.23 -14.71
C ASN A 32 -18.04 -12.36 -15.35
N ALA A 33 -17.29 -11.55 -14.58
CA ALA A 33 -16.19 -10.78 -15.15
C ALA A 33 -15.09 -11.68 -15.73
N THR A 34 -14.42 -11.18 -16.77
CA THR A 34 -13.31 -11.88 -17.41
C THR A 34 -12.20 -12.25 -16.41
N SER A 35 -11.59 -13.42 -16.59
CA SER A 35 -10.49 -13.93 -15.76
C SER A 35 -9.33 -12.93 -15.59
N SER A 36 -9.07 -12.11 -16.62
CA SER A 36 -8.02 -11.10 -16.57
C SER A 36 -8.37 -9.90 -15.66
N ALA A 37 -9.66 -9.59 -15.51
CA ALA A 37 -10.13 -8.51 -14.63
C ALA A 37 -10.15 -8.99 -13.18
N THR A 38 -10.64 -10.20 -12.93
CA THR A 38 -10.67 -10.80 -11.58
C THR A 38 -9.26 -11.03 -11.04
N ALA A 39 -8.31 -11.46 -11.86
CA ALA A 39 -6.90 -11.60 -11.45
C ALA A 39 -6.28 -10.27 -10.99
N ALA A 40 -6.59 -9.16 -11.68
CA ALA A 40 -6.10 -7.84 -11.28
C ALA A 40 -6.68 -7.39 -9.94
N VAL A 41 -8.01 -7.52 -9.77
CA VAL A 41 -8.68 -7.15 -8.51
C VAL A 41 -8.17 -8.00 -7.34
N ASN A 42 -7.95 -9.30 -7.54
CA ASN A 42 -7.37 -10.18 -6.52
C ASN A 42 -5.95 -9.79 -6.13
N PHE A 43 -5.13 -9.38 -7.11
CA PHE A 43 -3.81 -8.83 -6.84
C PHE A 43 -3.89 -7.53 -6.04
N SER A 44 -4.77 -6.60 -6.39
CA SER A 44 -4.97 -5.36 -5.63
C SER A 44 -5.38 -5.63 -4.18
N MET A 45 -6.26 -6.62 -3.94
CA MET A 45 -6.64 -7.02 -2.59
C MET A 45 -5.45 -7.55 -1.78
N PHE A 46 -4.59 -8.36 -2.40
CA PHE A 46 -3.34 -8.81 -1.78
C PHE A 46 -2.42 -7.64 -1.38
N VAL A 47 -2.26 -6.66 -2.27
CA VAL A 47 -1.45 -5.46 -1.99
C VAL A 47 -2.03 -4.62 -0.85
N VAL A 48 -3.36 -4.50 -0.77
CA VAL A 48 -4.03 -3.81 0.34
C VAL A 48 -3.80 -4.53 1.67
N VAL A 49 -3.88 -5.86 1.70
CA VAL A 49 -3.62 -6.66 2.91
C VAL A 49 -2.15 -6.55 3.35
N LEU A 50 -1.20 -6.58 2.41
CA LEU A 50 0.21 -6.32 2.74
C LEU A 50 0.42 -4.91 3.30
N SER A 51 -0.27 -3.92 2.75
CA SER A 51 -0.23 -2.54 3.22
C SER A 51 -0.79 -2.39 4.63
N TRP A 52 -1.87 -3.12 4.96
CA TRP A 52 -2.36 -3.25 6.34
C TRP A 52 -1.27 -3.75 7.28
N LEU A 53 -0.61 -4.85 6.93
CA LEU A 53 0.46 -5.43 7.75
C LEU A 53 1.60 -4.43 7.95
N ALA A 54 2.10 -3.80 6.88
CA ALA A 54 3.18 -2.82 6.96
C ALA A 54 2.80 -1.63 7.86
N THR A 55 1.57 -1.13 7.73
CA THR A 55 1.10 0.04 8.49
C THR A 55 0.85 -0.29 9.96
N LEU A 56 0.25 -1.45 10.25
CA LEU A 56 0.02 -1.90 11.64
C LEU A 56 1.33 -2.21 12.37
N LEU A 57 2.30 -2.83 11.70
CA LEU A 57 3.64 -3.04 12.26
C LEU A 57 4.33 -1.71 12.54
N GLY A 58 4.26 -0.76 11.60
CA GLY A 58 4.76 0.59 11.79
C GLY A 58 4.09 1.31 12.98
N LEU A 59 2.78 1.19 13.12
CA LEU A 59 2.01 1.80 14.20
C LEU A 59 2.37 1.17 15.56
N ALA A 60 2.44 -0.16 15.64
CA ALA A 60 2.74 -0.88 16.88
C ALA A 60 4.09 -0.46 17.48
N THR A 61 5.10 -0.24 16.64
CA THR A 61 6.42 0.24 17.09
C THR A 61 6.42 1.70 17.54
N GLY A 62 5.49 2.51 17.05
CA GLY A 62 5.36 3.92 17.45
C GLY A 62 4.64 4.11 18.79
N PHE A 63 3.71 3.23 19.15
CA PHE A 63 2.94 3.34 20.40
C PHE A 63 3.48 2.49 21.55
N VAL A 64 4.16 1.40 21.24
CA VAL A 64 4.68 0.47 22.24
C VAL A 64 6.19 0.45 22.15
N GLU A 65 6.86 1.31 22.92
CA GLU A 65 8.33 1.34 23.04
C GLU A 65 8.93 -0.02 23.46
N ARG A 66 8.11 -0.92 24.03
CA ARG A 66 8.49 -2.28 24.43
C ARG A 66 8.58 -3.26 23.26
N ILE A 67 8.00 -2.93 22.10
CA ILE A 67 8.07 -3.77 20.89
C ILE A 67 9.27 -3.29 20.08
N ALA A 68 10.46 -3.78 20.45
CA ALA A 68 11.67 -3.56 19.67
C ALA A 68 11.71 -4.50 18.45
N LEU A 69 10.87 -4.24 17.44
CA LEU A 69 11.04 -4.91 16.15
C LEU A 69 12.37 -4.46 15.52
N PRO A 70 13.12 -5.37 14.87
CA PRO A 70 14.33 -4.99 14.17
C PRO A 70 14.01 -3.93 13.12
N VAL A 71 14.78 -2.84 13.11
CA VAL A 71 14.62 -1.73 12.13
C VAL A 71 14.60 -2.25 10.68
N LEU A 72 15.34 -3.33 10.41
CA LEU A 72 15.37 -3.99 9.11
C LEU A 72 14.01 -4.57 8.70
N VAL A 73 13.24 -5.13 9.63
CA VAL A 73 11.92 -5.72 9.35
C VAL A 73 10.92 -4.63 8.95
N LEU A 74 10.92 -3.51 9.67
CA LEU A 74 10.09 -2.34 9.34
C LEU A 74 10.47 -1.74 7.99
N LEU A 75 11.77 -1.58 7.73
CA LEU A 75 12.26 -1.06 6.46
C LEU A 75 11.90 -2.00 5.29
N ALA A 76 12.00 -3.32 5.50
CA ALA A 76 11.59 -4.31 4.52
C ALA A 76 10.07 -4.30 4.29
N ALA A 77 9.27 -4.16 5.35
CA ALA A 77 7.81 -4.08 5.25
C ALA A 77 7.36 -2.83 4.48
N ASP A 78 7.91 -1.65 4.81
CA ASP A 78 7.64 -0.41 4.07
C ASP A 78 8.15 -0.50 2.62
N GLY A 79 9.29 -1.17 2.39
CA GLY A 79 9.86 -1.41 1.06
C GLY A 79 8.99 -2.29 0.18
N LEU A 80 8.54 -3.42 0.71
CA LEU A 80 7.62 -4.32 0.02
C LEU A 80 6.29 -3.63 -0.25
N ALA A 81 5.72 -2.93 0.74
CA ALA A 81 4.47 -2.18 0.55
C ALA A 81 4.61 -1.11 -0.55
N THR A 82 5.72 -0.36 -0.56
CA THR A 82 6.00 0.64 -1.61
C THR A 82 6.10 -0.01 -2.99
N LEU A 83 6.81 -1.14 -3.11
CA LEU A 83 6.99 -1.83 -4.38
C LEU A 83 5.67 -2.38 -4.92
N PHE A 84 4.89 -3.06 -4.08
CA PHE A 84 3.64 -3.67 -4.51
C PHE A 84 2.55 -2.64 -4.82
N THR A 85 2.44 -1.56 -4.03
CA THR A 85 1.51 -0.46 -4.33
C THR A 85 1.85 0.25 -5.64
N PHE A 86 3.13 0.38 -5.98
CA PHE A 86 3.56 0.89 -7.28
C PHE A 86 3.14 -0.02 -8.43
N ILE A 87 3.41 -1.33 -8.32
CA ILE A 87 3.05 -2.31 -9.35
C ILE A 87 1.52 -2.34 -9.54
N ASP A 88 0.76 -2.37 -8.45
CA ASP A 88 -0.71 -2.39 -8.52
C ASP A 88 -1.29 -1.11 -9.13
N GLY A 89 -0.74 0.05 -8.77
CA GLY A 89 -1.12 1.33 -9.37
C GLY A 89 -0.92 1.35 -10.90
N VAL A 90 0.18 0.76 -11.39
CA VAL A 90 0.45 0.62 -12.83
C VAL A 90 -0.49 -0.38 -13.48
N VAL A 91 -0.74 -1.54 -12.86
CA VAL A 91 -1.64 -2.58 -13.39
C VAL A 91 -3.07 -2.07 -13.51
N LEU A 92 -3.57 -1.39 -12.47
CA LEU A 92 -4.90 -0.79 -12.44
C LEU A 92 -5.04 0.30 -13.50
N ALA A 93 -4.04 1.19 -13.64
CA ALA A 93 -4.04 2.22 -14.67
C ALA A 93 -4.03 1.64 -16.09
N ALA A 94 -3.20 0.61 -16.33
CA ALA A 94 -3.11 -0.06 -17.63
C ALA A 94 -4.40 -0.80 -18.01
N LYS A 95 -5.10 -1.40 -17.04
CA LYS A 95 -6.34 -2.14 -17.27
C LYS A 95 -7.58 -1.26 -17.38
N LEU A 96 -7.65 -0.18 -16.60
CA LEU A 96 -8.77 0.76 -16.70
C LEU A 96 -8.68 1.59 -17.98
N GLY A 97 -7.48 2.10 -18.30
CA GLY A 97 -7.29 3.12 -19.33
C GLY A 97 -7.87 4.48 -18.90
N ALA A 98 -7.38 5.57 -19.51
CA ALA A 98 -7.97 6.89 -19.32
C ALA A 98 -9.33 6.95 -20.03
N THR A 99 -10.39 6.55 -19.34
CA THR A 99 -11.72 6.37 -19.92
C THR A 99 -12.77 7.18 -19.15
N ASN A 100 -13.78 7.66 -19.88
CA ASN A 100 -14.93 8.31 -19.28
C ASN A 100 -15.95 7.23 -18.90
N CYS A 101 -16.23 7.04 -17.60
CA CYS A 101 -17.22 6.07 -17.12
C CYS A 101 -18.68 6.45 -17.44
N SER A 102 -18.93 7.52 -18.19
CA SER A 102 -20.25 7.89 -18.71
C SER A 102 -20.58 7.20 -20.03
N ASP A 103 -19.56 6.76 -20.77
CA ASP A 103 -19.71 6.12 -22.06
C ASP A 103 -18.84 4.86 -22.10
N THR A 104 -19.50 3.73 -21.83
CA THR A 104 -18.88 2.41 -21.76
C THR A 104 -19.09 1.62 -23.05
N GLU A 105 -19.67 2.22 -24.09
CA GLU A 105 -19.79 1.59 -25.40
C GLU A 105 -18.40 1.55 -26.07
N ASP A 106 -18.14 0.55 -26.92
CA ASP A 106 -16.86 0.36 -27.64
C ASP A 106 -15.61 -0.09 -26.84
N ARG A 107 -15.77 -0.69 -25.66
CA ARG A 107 -14.63 -1.33 -24.94
C ARG A 107 -14.51 -2.81 -25.27
N ARG A 108 -13.27 -3.31 -25.26
CA ARG A 108 -12.98 -4.74 -25.50
C ARG A 108 -13.71 -5.61 -24.48
N ALA A 109 -14.16 -6.79 -24.90
CA ALA A 109 -14.92 -7.74 -24.07
C ALA A 109 -14.23 -8.16 -22.75
N GLY A 110 -12.93 -7.90 -22.59
CA GLY A 110 -12.14 -8.18 -21.38
C GLY A 110 -11.85 -6.99 -20.46
N TRP A 111 -12.58 -5.87 -20.60
CA TRP A 111 -12.31 -4.64 -19.85
C TRP A 111 -12.67 -4.77 -18.37
N ILE A 112 -11.85 -4.16 -17.49
CA ILE A 112 -11.92 -4.36 -16.03
C ILE A 112 -13.22 -3.86 -15.38
N ALA A 113 -13.90 -2.92 -16.03
CA ALA A 113 -15.14 -2.34 -15.53
C ALA A 113 -16.40 -3.14 -15.88
N TYR A 114 -16.30 -4.15 -16.76
CA TYR A 114 -17.41 -5.06 -17.06
C TYR A 114 -17.55 -6.18 -16.03
N GLY A 115 -18.78 -6.69 -15.89
CA GLY A 115 -19.11 -7.83 -15.04
C GLY A 115 -19.73 -7.41 -13.71
N SER A 116 -20.63 -6.44 -13.76
CA SER A 116 -21.49 -6.05 -12.64
C SER A 116 -22.88 -5.68 -13.15
N ALA A 117 -23.88 -5.69 -12.26
CA ALA A 117 -25.21 -5.16 -12.58
C ALA A 117 -25.16 -3.68 -13.02
N ASP A 118 -24.19 -2.91 -12.51
CA ASP A 118 -23.95 -1.50 -12.86
C ASP A 118 -22.48 -1.27 -13.27
N ASP A 119 -22.14 -1.46 -14.54
CA ASP A 119 -20.77 -1.29 -15.05
C ASP A 119 -20.23 0.15 -14.88
N GLN A 120 -21.09 1.16 -14.96
CA GLN A 120 -20.72 2.56 -14.70
C GLN A 120 -20.24 2.76 -13.25
N LYS A 121 -20.92 2.14 -12.28
CA LYS A 121 -20.55 2.22 -10.87
C LYS A 121 -19.21 1.52 -10.63
N ARG A 122 -19.03 0.33 -11.21
CA ARG A 122 -17.77 -0.41 -11.14
C ARG A 122 -16.61 0.36 -11.76
N CYS A 123 -16.81 0.99 -12.93
CA CYS A 123 -15.80 1.84 -13.56
C CYS A 123 -15.32 2.97 -12.64
N ARG A 124 -16.26 3.71 -12.03
CA ARG A 124 -15.92 4.81 -11.10
C ARG A 124 -15.21 4.31 -9.85
N GLN A 125 -15.58 3.14 -9.35
CA GLN A 125 -14.88 2.53 -8.22
C GLN A 125 -13.46 2.13 -8.58
N VAL A 126 -13.24 1.48 -9.73
CA VAL A 126 -11.88 1.14 -10.19
C VAL A 126 -11.05 2.42 -10.39
N GLN A 127 -11.62 3.47 -11.00
CA GLN A 127 -10.96 4.76 -11.16
C GLN A 127 -10.56 5.38 -9.82
N ALA A 128 -11.48 5.42 -8.86
CA ALA A 128 -11.18 5.90 -7.52
C ALA A 128 -10.10 5.04 -6.84
N SER A 129 -10.17 3.71 -6.95
CA SER A 129 -9.15 2.80 -6.45
C SER A 129 -7.78 3.08 -7.05
N THR A 130 -7.69 3.37 -8.35
CA THR A 130 -6.40 3.71 -8.98
C THR A 130 -5.77 4.96 -8.36
N ALA A 131 -6.57 6.00 -8.13
CA ALA A 131 -6.09 7.25 -7.55
C ALA A 131 -5.65 7.06 -6.10
N PHE A 132 -6.47 6.38 -5.28
CA PHE A 132 -6.12 6.10 -3.89
C PHE A 132 -4.91 5.18 -3.76
N MET A 133 -4.70 4.24 -4.71
CA MET A 133 -3.51 3.40 -4.73
C MET A 133 -2.24 4.22 -5.00
N TRP A 134 -2.29 5.20 -5.90
CA TRP A 134 -1.18 6.13 -6.14
C TRP A 134 -0.89 7.02 -4.93
N PHE A 135 -1.94 7.50 -4.23
CA PHE A 135 -1.76 8.25 -2.99
C PHE A 135 -1.15 7.37 -1.89
N LEU A 136 -1.60 6.13 -1.75
CA LEU A 136 -1.03 5.17 -0.82
C LEU A 136 0.44 4.91 -1.12
N PHE A 137 0.80 4.66 -2.38
CA PHE A 137 2.19 4.54 -2.84
C PHE A 137 3.02 5.76 -2.44
N ALA A 138 2.55 6.97 -2.71
CA ALA A 138 3.29 8.20 -2.37
C ALA A 138 3.57 8.32 -0.87
N THR A 139 2.59 7.94 -0.03
CA THR A 139 2.77 7.95 1.42
C THR A 139 3.73 6.87 1.92
N PHE A 140 3.73 5.67 1.34
CA PHE A 140 4.70 4.62 1.66
C PHE A 140 6.10 4.97 1.19
N ALA A 141 6.25 5.53 0.00
CA ALA A 141 7.52 6.02 -0.51
C ALA A 141 8.10 7.12 0.40
N ALA A 142 7.27 8.07 0.83
CA ALA A 142 7.68 9.10 1.78
C ALA A 142 8.11 8.50 3.14
N ALA A 143 7.33 7.56 3.68
CA ALA A 143 7.68 6.86 4.92
C ALA A 143 8.99 6.10 4.80
N LEU A 144 9.20 5.36 3.70
CA LEU A 144 10.42 4.63 3.42
C LEU A 144 11.64 5.55 3.33
N VAL A 145 11.53 6.66 2.60
CA VAL A 145 12.63 7.64 2.48
C VAL A 145 12.99 8.21 3.85
N LEU A 146 11.99 8.59 4.66
CA LEU A 146 12.25 9.11 6.01
C LEU A 146 12.89 8.06 6.92
N SER A 147 12.42 6.80 6.87
CA SER A 147 13.00 5.68 7.62
C SER A 147 14.45 5.39 7.18
N PHE A 148 14.72 5.41 5.87
CA PHE A 148 16.05 5.20 5.31
C PHE A 148 17.02 6.33 5.68
N LEU A 149 16.58 7.58 5.60
CA LEU A 149 17.39 8.73 6.04
C LEU A 149 17.66 8.68 7.55
N GLY A 150 16.69 8.25 8.35
CA GLY A 150 16.86 8.00 9.79
C GLY A 150 17.93 6.93 10.07
N PHE A 151 17.87 5.81 9.35
CA PHE A 151 18.86 4.74 9.43
C PHE A 151 20.27 5.22 9.06
N ARG A 152 20.39 6.00 7.97
CA ARG A 152 21.68 6.56 7.53
C ARG A 152 22.26 7.58 8.52
N ARG A 153 21.43 8.43 9.12
CA ARG A 153 21.86 9.46 10.10
C ARG A 153 22.30 8.86 11.43
N ARG A 154 21.72 7.73 11.84
CA ARG A 154 22.09 7.04 13.11
C ARG A 154 23.42 6.28 13.00
N GLY A 155 24.04 6.29 11.82
CA GLY A 155 25.27 5.55 11.51
C GLY A 155 24.94 4.08 11.34
N GLY A 156 25.23 3.51 10.16
CA GLY A 156 25.07 2.08 9.85
C GLY A 156 25.97 1.13 10.66
N SER A 157 26.31 1.50 11.88
CA SER A 157 27.07 0.71 12.82
C SER A 157 26.13 -0.28 13.49
N MET A 158 26.09 -1.50 12.93
CA MET A 158 25.81 -2.72 13.69
C MET A 158 26.88 -2.89 14.79
N ARG A 159 26.98 -1.97 15.76
CA ARG A 159 27.78 -2.20 16.98
C ARG A 159 26.83 -2.69 18.06
N SER A 160 26.46 -3.96 17.93
CA SER A 160 26.35 -4.81 19.12
C SER A 160 27.76 -5.26 19.43
N GLY A 161 28.47 -4.46 20.22
CA GLY A 161 29.75 -4.84 20.81
C GLY A 161 29.67 -4.48 22.29
N PRO A 162 29.82 -5.44 23.22
CA PRO A 162 29.72 -5.13 24.64
C PRO A 162 30.77 -4.09 25.02
N THR A 163 30.35 -3.07 25.76
CA THR A 163 31.23 -2.11 26.43
C THR A 163 32.17 -2.87 27.35
N MET A 164 33.40 -3.13 26.89
CA MET A 164 34.48 -3.61 27.75
C MET A 164 34.74 -2.55 28.82
N SER A 165 34.55 -2.91 30.08
CA SER A 165 35.02 -2.13 31.23
C SER A 165 36.54 -2.07 31.15
N GLN A 166 37.11 -0.90 30.88
CA GLN A 166 38.53 -0.69 31.15
C GLN A 166 38.72 -0.63 32.66
N VAL A 167 39.12 -1.75 33.25
CA VAL A 167 39.77 -1.77 34.57
C VAL A 167 41.15 -1.15 34.38
N ARG A 168 41.34 0.07 34.90
CA ARG A 168 42.66 0.69 35.02
C ARG A 168 43.31 0.13 36.28
N VAL A 169 44.41 -0.59 36.10
CA VAL A 169 45.36 -0.98 37.16
C VAL A 169 46.12 0.25 37.62
#